data_AF-A0A9P8VEI5-F1
#
_entry.id   AF-A0A9P8VEI5-F1
#
_cell.length_a   1.000
_cell.length_b   1.000
_cell.length_c   1.000
_cell.angle_alpha   90.00
_cell.angle_beta   90.00
_cell.angle_gamma   90.00
#
_symmetry.space_group_name_H-M   'P 1'
#
loop_
_entity.id
_entity.type
_entity.pdbx_description
1 polymer ?
#
loop_
_entity_poly.entity_id
_entity_poly.type
_entity_poly.pdbx_seq_one_letter_code
_entity_poly.pdbx_strand_id
1 'polypeptide(L)'
;MPRPNVRGRRDGPLASSSLTSTSTSTTPQAARSSPALHHHLHHLADDSDDDAIVDDPRLQEQQPLVTPDAPPRDPLPDQTTPRLARHDVSKNAAAMDRLDNDRDADLQLDRDLDAALDDDTRGRGTDPLMGGEPRSHQASFHSRRSRLRSRSPDAHAASTVRTKYTIAAVFLVLCLVSFVVQTELSAYVQKDLGWNKAYCMLYLTHGSWSLLWPVQLLILRLQQMSVPWPAFWRHHVALLRSTATMVQTQDLDWSRPATGPSSGGRSSAVRYLVRVTVFITSALTVAGLSWYVAVDLTTPSDLTAIYNCSAFFAYVFSVPLLREPLRLDKSIAVMVAIVGVLVVAYGDQKPGGAEGQDAAAVAAAERAGERFLGNMIIGVGSVLYGLYEVLYKRYACPPEGCSPMRGVVFANTFGSMIGIFTLTVLWVPLPLLHWLGIESFELPTGHTAWMLFFSVIANATFAGSFLVLISLTSPVLSSVASLLTIFIVALTDWLLTGEPPSAAAMMGGVMIMIAFGMLSWSTWREMKEHEATKAVDLTDSGDDSDRDPRED
;
A
#
# COMPACT_ATOMS: atom_id res chain seq x y z
N MET A 1 4.21 -62.04 -47.03
CA MET A 1 3.91 -63.19 -46.13
C MET A 1 5.14 -63.45 -45.27
N PRO A 2 5.00 -64.05 -44.08
CA PRO A 2 4.06 -63.75 -42.99
C PRO A 2 4.87 -63.46 -41.67
N ARG A 3 4.40 -62.75 -40.62
CA ARG A 3 3.21 -62.94 -39.75
C ARG A 3 3.16 -64.34 -39.09
N PRO A 4 2.54 -64.47 -37.90
CA PRO A 4 2.84 -63.82 -36.61
C PRO A 4 2.87 -64.91 -35.50
N ASN A 5 2.62 -64.60 -34.22
CA ASN A 5 1.85 -65.55 -33.42
C ASN A 5 0.87 -64.87 -32.46
N VAL A 6 -0.28 -65.51 -32.25
CA VAL A 6 -1.49 -64.98 -31.60
C VAL A 6 -2.08 -66.07 -30.69
N ARG A 7 -2.46 -65.69 -29.46
CA ARG A 7 -3.49 -66.31 -28.60
C ARG A 7 -3.57 -65.48 -27.30
N GLY A 8 -4.70 -64.94 -26.84
CA GLY A 8 -6.07 -64.95 -27.36
C GLY A 8 -6.94 -66.06 -26.77
N ARG A 9 -8.10 -65.65 -26.21
CA ARG A 9 -9.21 -66.41 -25.57
C ARG A 9 -9.06 -66.66 -24.04
N ARG A 10 -10.14 -66.62 -23.22
CA ARG A 10 -11.57 -66.25 -23.46
C ARG A 10 -12.37 -66.06 -22.15
N ASP A 11 -13.47 -65.31 -22.28
CA ASP A 11 -14.81 -65.45 -21.64
C ASP A 11 -14.99 -65.45 -20.10
N GLY A 12 -16.04 -64.73 -19.63
CA GLY A 12 -16.54 -64.71 -18.24
C GLY A 12 -17.57 -65.83 -17.97
N PRO A 13 -18.80 -65.58 -17.43
CA PRO A 13 -19.38 -64.31 -16.95
C PRO A 13 -20.34 -64.44 -15.71
N LEU A 14 -21.11 -63.37 -15.43
CA LEU A 14 -22.47 -63.33 -14.83
C LEU A 14 -22.74 -63.43 -13.31
N ALA A 15 -23.92 -62.85 -12.98
CA ALA A 15 -24.76 -62.89 -11.76
C ALA A 15 -24.28 -62.09 -10.52
N SER A 16 -24.97 -61.08 -9.94
CA SER A 16 -26.38 -60.57 -9.91
C SER A 16 -27.19 -60.93 -8.66
N SER A 17 -28.13 -60.04 -8.31
CA SER A 17 -29.11 -60.03 -7.20
C SER A 17 -28.62 -59.48 -5.85
N SER A 18 -29.25 -58.56 -5.09
CA SER A 18 -30.46 -57.68 -5.15
C SER A 18 -31.41 -57.89 -3.96
N LEU A 19 -32.16 -56.82 -3.60
CA LEU A 19 -33.29 -56.78 -2.62
C LEU A 19 -32.83 -56.68 -1.14
N THR A 20 -33.51 -55.95 -0.22
CA THR A 20 -34.79 -55.22 -0.31
C THR A 20 -34.88 -54.04 0.68
N SER A 21 -35.83 -53.15 0.39
CA SER A 21 -36.36 -52.06 1.23
C SER A 21 -37.00 -52.46 2.56
N THR A 22 -37.10 -51.53 3.51
CA THR A 22 -38.40 -51.09 4.06
C THR A 22 -38.37 -49.71 4.72
N SER A 23 -39.49 -49.00 4.60
CA SER A 23 -39.82 -47.70 5.22
C SER A 23 -40.86 -47.88 6.33
N THR A 24 -40.84 -47.05 7.38
CA THR A 24 -42.07 -46.42 7.94
C THR A 24 -41.77 -45.32 8.97
N SER A 25 -42.72 -44.39 9.09
CA SER A 25 -42.78 -43.24 10.00
C SER A 25 -43.53 -43.55 11.31
N THR A 26 -43.25 -42.82 12.40
CA THR A 26 -44.27 -42.14 13.26
C THR A 26 -43.68 -41.30 14.42
N THR A 27 -44.17 -40.06 14.56
CA THR A 27 -44.28 -39.26 15.81
C THR A 27 -45.52 -39.72 16.63
N PRO A 28 -45.83 -39.29 17.89
CA PRO A 28 -45.71 -37.91 18.43
C PRO A 28 -45.51 -37.70 19.97
N GLN A 29 -45.42 -36.42 20.40
CA GLN A 29 -45.89 -35.79 21.69
C GLN A 29 -45.44 -36.37 23.07
N ALA A 30 -45.20 -35.61 24.17
CA ALA A 30 -45.89 -34.42 24.70
C ALA A 30 -45.15 -33.77 25.89
N ALA A 31 -45.52 -32.51 26.24
CA ALA A 31 -45.60 -31.91 27.61
C ALA A 31 -44.30 -31.79 28.48
N ARG A 32 -44.06 -30.81 29.36
CA ARG A 32 -44.71 -29.60 29.95
C ARG A 32 -43.54 -28.80 30.63
N SER A 33 -43.59 -27.54 31.10
CA SER A 33 -44.62 -26.49 31.26
C SER A 33 -43.94 -25.14 31.57
N SER A 34 -44.59 -24.02 31.22
CA SER A 34 -44.24 -22.64 31.64
C SER A 34 -44.74 -22.35 33.09
N PRO A 35 -44.46 -21.18 33.72
CA PRO A 35 -45.28 -19.98 33.45
C PRO A 35 -44.54 -18.61 33.48
N ALA A 36 -45.29 -17.54 33.17
CA ALA A 36 -44.82 -16.16 32.96
C ALA A 36 -45.43 -15.14 33.95
N LEU A 37 -45.02 -13.86 33.84
CA LEU A 37 -45.79 -12.62 34.14
C LEU A 37 -45.12 -11.47 33.34
N HIS A 38 -45.80 -10.78 32.41
CA HIS A 38 -46.59 -9.52 32.56
C HIS A 38 -45.76 -8.30 33.01
N HIS A 39 -45.95 -7.04 32.60
CA HIS A 39 -46.84 -6.28 31.68
C HIS A 39 -45.96 -5.11 31.12
N HIS A 40 -46.25 -4.27 30.11
CA HIS A 40 -47.51 -3.66 29.66
C HIS A 40 -47.38 -3.12 28.21
N LEU A 41 -48.49 -3.07 27.48
CA LEU A 41 -48.63 -2.47 26.13
C LEU A 41 -49.56 -1.24 26.15
N HIS A 42 -49.72 -0.62 24.96
CA HIS A 42 -50.73 0.36 24.47
C HIS A 42 -50.23 1.82 24.30
N HIS A 43 -50.60 2.58 23.25
CA HIS A 43 -51.60 2.38 22.17
C HIS A 43 -51.25 3.11 20.83
N LEU A 44 -51.69 2.54 19.69
CA LEU A 44 -52.13 3.08 18.35
C LEU A 44 -51.81 4.55 17.93
N ALA A 45 -51.40 4.88 16.70
CA ALA A 45 -52.11 4.80 15.37
C ALA A 45 -53.37 5.71 15.31
N ASP A 46 -53.77 6.37 14.21
CA ASP A 46 -53.41 6.34 12.77
C ASP A 46 -53.82 7.70 12.09
N ASP A 47 -53.70 7.82 10.75
CA ASP A 47 -54.34 8.84 9.87
C ASP A 47 -53.95 10.34 9.99
N SER A 48 -54.23 11.26 9.04
CA SER A 48 -54.23 11.26 7.55
C SER A 48 -54.50 12.70 7.03
N ASP A 49 -53.89 13.06 5.90
CA ASP A 49 -54.21 14.12 4.90
C ASP A 49 -54.38 15.63 5.24
N ASP A 50 -54.04 16.41 4.20
CA ASP A 50 -54.19 17.84 3.86
C ASP A 50 -55.15 18.77 4.67
N ASP A 51 -54.74 20.04 4.88
CA ASP A 51 -55.35 21.19 4.16
C ASP A 51 -54.57 22.54 4.29
N ALA A 52 -55.05 23.58 3.58
CA ALA A 52 -54.25 24.74 3.15
C ALA A 52 -54.64 26.15 3.71
N ILE A 53 -53.62 27.03 3.87
CA ILE A 53 -53.60 28.52 3.73
C ILE A 53 -54.40 29.43 4.73
N VAL A 54 -53.80 30.59 5.08
CA VAL A 54 -54.35 31.98 5.26
C VAL A 54 -53.82 32.72 6.53
N ASP A 55 -53.03 33.80 6.29
CA ASP A 55 -52.98 35.18 6.87
C ASP A 55 -53.53 35.52 8.30
N ASP A 56 -53.06 36.51 9.09
CA ASP A 56 -51.93 37.50 9.05
C ASP A 56 -51.84 38.24 10.45
N PRO A 57 -51.67 39.58 10.62
CA PRO A 57 -50.45 40.29 11.06
C PRO A 57 -50.37 40.79 12.52
N ARG A 58 -49.19 41.36 12.89
CA ARG A 58 -48.88 42.64 13.64
C ARG A 58 -47.64 42.52 14.57
N LEU A 59 -46.70 43.48 14.78
CA LEU A 59 -46.49 44.87 14.31
C LEU A 59 -45.02 45.37 14.53
N GLN A 60 -44.60 46.38 13.73
CA GLN A 60 -43.72 47.54 14.04
C GLN A 60 -42.16 47.51 14.08
N GLU A 61 -41.55 47.94 12.96
CA GLU A 61 -40.76 49.19 12.73
C GLU A 61 -39.74 49.77 13.75
N GLN A 62 -38.56 50.19 13.24
CA GLN A 62 -38.25 51.62 12.97
C GLN A 62 -36.98 51.88 12.12
N GLN A 63 -37.02 52.90 11.24
CA GLN A 63 -35.89 53.54 10.50
C GLN A 63 -36.02 55.08 10.59
N PRO A 64 -34.93 55.85 10.33
CA PRO A 64 -34.95 56.95 9.33
C PRO A 64 -33.57 57.20 8.62
N LEU A 65 -33.38 57.89 7.47
CA LEU A 65 -34.21 58.33 6.32
C LEU A 65 -33.29 58.57 5.08
N VAL A 66 -33.70 59.35 4.05
CA VAL A 66 -33.00 59.52 2.74
C VAL A 66 -33.03 60.99 2.22
N THR A 67 -32.21 61.34 1.20
CA THR A 67 -32.44 62.25 0.01
C THR A 67 -31.24 63.23 -0.32
N PRO A 68 -31.12 63.92 -1.50
CA PRO A 68 -30.10 63.57 -2.53
C PRO A 68 -29.36 64.76 -3.23
N ASP A 69 -28.47 64.52 -4.23
CA ASP A 69 -28.43 65.18 -5.59
C ASP A 69 -27.10 65.11 -6.42
N ALA A 70 -27.27 64.91 -7.75
CA ALA A 70 -26.50 65.39 -8.94
C ALA A 70 -25.05 64.92 -9.32
N PRO A 71 -24.65 64.97 -10.64
CA PRO A 71 -23.53 64.19 -11.24
C PRO A 71 -22.52 65.08 -12.05
N PRO A 72 -21.79 64.66 -13.14
CA PRO A 72 -21.17 63.37 -13.58
C PRO A 72 -19.63 63.50 -13.86
N ARG A 73 -18.93 62.42 -14.28
CA ARG A 73 -17.74 62.48 -15.20
C ARG A 73 -17.22 61.10 -15.65
N ASP A 74 -17.07 60.96 -16.97
CA ASP A 74 -16.31 59.95 -17.74
C ASP A 74 -15.19 60.70 -18.53
N PRO A 75 -14.09 60.12 -19.09
CA PRO A 75 -14.17 58.94 -19.99
C PRO A 75 -12.91 58.03 -20.25
N LEU A 76 -13.13 57.02 -21.13
CA LEU A 76 -12.18 56.39 -22.11
C LEU A 76 -11.18 55.29 -21.60
N PRO A 77 -10.72 54.36 -22.49
CA PRO A 77 -11.08 52.95 -22.32
C PRO A 77 -9.91 51.95 -22.30
N ASP A 78 -10.24 50.72 -21.92
CA ASP A 78 -9.30 49.60 -21.75
C ASP A 78 -8.84 48.98 -23.08
N GLN A 79 -7.55 48.59 -23.19
CA GLN A 79 -7.01 47.82 -24.32
C GLN A 79 -6.61 46.41 -23.89
N THR A 80 -7.05 45.45 -24.69
CA THR A 80 -6.93 44.01 -24.45
C THR A 80 -5.50 43.47 -24.47
N THR A 81 -5.11 42.71 -23.45
CA THR A 81 -4.08 41.65 -23.55
C THR A 81 -4.49 40.41 -22.73
N PRO A 82 -4.25 39.18 -23.23
CA PRO A 82 -4.78 37.97 -22.61
C PRO A 82 -3.94 37.50 -21.42
N ARG A 83 -4.58 37.32 -20.25
CA ARG A 83 -3.99 36.61 -19.10
C ARG A 83 -4.25 35.11 -19.20
N LEU A 84 -3.23 34.32 -19.53
CA LEU A 84 -3.17 32.89 -19.24
C LEU A 84 -1.95 32.55 -18.36
N ALA A 85 -2.05 31.43 -17.64
CA ALA A 85 -0.93 30.72 -16.98
C ALA A 85 -0.12 31.48 -15.90
N ARG A 86 -0.77 32.09 -14.90
CA ARG A 86 -0.11 32.53 -13.65
C ARG A 86 -0.67 31.97 -12.34
N HIS A 87 -1.82 31.28 -12.36
CA HIS A 87 -2.51 30.92 -11.12
C HIS A 87 -2.13 29.54 -10.53
N ASP A 88 -1.57 28.63 -11.33
CA ASP A 88 -1.25 27.26 -10.88
C ASP A 88 0.25 27.08 -10.55
N VAL A 89 1.15 27.81 -11.23
CA VAL A 89 2.59 27.84 -10.86
C VAL A 89 2.77 28.37 -9.44
N SER A 90 1.98 29.37 -9.02
CA SER A 90 1.99 29.93 -7.67
C SER A 90 1.56 28.91 -6.61
N LYS A 91 0.55 28.08 -6.90
CA LYS A 91 0.10 27.02 -5.97
C LYS A 91 1.15 25.93 -5.79
N ASN A 92 1.80 25.50 -6.87
CA ASN A 92 2.84 24.47 -6.80
C ASN A 92 4.11 24.98 -6.11
N ALA A 93 4.52 26.24 -6.37
CA ALA A 93 5.62 26.87 -5.64
C ALA A 93 5.30 26.99 -4.14
N ALA A 94 4.10 27.46 -3.78
CA ALA A 94 3.67 27.56 -2.39
C ALA A 94 3.43 26.20 -1.69
N ALA A 95 3.23 25.12 -2.44
CA ALA A 95 3.19 23.76 -1.90
C ALA A 95 4.61 23.24 -1.61
N MET A 96 5.56 23.47 -2.52
CA MET A 96 6.97 23.09 -2.33
C MET A 96 7.60 23.84 -1.14
N ASP A 97 7.41 25.16 -1.10
CA ASP A 97 7.90 26.06 -0.04
C ASP A 97 7.33 25.72 1.35
N ARG A 98 6.12 25.13 1.40
CA ARG A 98 5.54 24.59 2.65
C ARG A 98 6.15 23.25 3.06
N LEU A 99 6.45 22.37 2.10
CA LEU A 99 7.11 21.09 2.38
C LEU A 99 8.53 21.29 2.90
N ASP A 100 9.27 22.27 2.37
CA ASP A 100 10.60 22.62 2.88
C ASP A 100 10.51 23.29 4.27
N ASN A 101 9.51 24.14 4.53
CA ASN A 101 9.33 24.79 5.84
C ASN A 101 8.86 23.80 6.93
N ASP A 102 7.98 22.85 6.62
CA ASP A 102 7.60 21.77 7.54
C ASP A 102 8.80 20.80 7.77
N ARG A 103 9.64 20.56 6.75
CA ARG A 103 10.90 19.80 6.88
C ARG A 103 11.92 20.51 7.77
N ASP A 104 12.07 21.82 7.65
CA ASP A 104 12.96 22.61 8.51
C ASP A 104 12.46 22.63 9.96
N ALA A 105 11.15 22.61 10.20
CA ALA A 105 10.56 22.47 11.53
C ALA A 105 10.83 21.08 12.14
N ASP A 106 10.65 19.98 11.40
CA ASP A 106 11.02 18.63 11.84
C ASP A 106 12.53 18.53 12.16
N LEU A 107 13.38 19.16 11.34
CA LEU A 107 14.83 19.23 11.55
C LEU A 107 15.24 20.12 12.74
N GLN A 108 14.44 21.12 13.11
CA GLN A 108 14.65 21.89 14.34
C GLN A 108 14.21 21.09 15.57
N LEU A 109 13.07 20.40 15.51
CA LEU A 109 12.59 19.57 16.62
C LEU A 109 13.57 18.43 16.95
N ASP A 110 14.08 17.73 15.93
CA ASP A 110 15.14 16.72 16.10
C ASP A 110 16.44 17.33 16.68
N ARG A 111 16.83 18.55 16.27
CA ARG A 111 18.02 19.24 16.81
C ARG A 111 17.86 19.66 18.26
N ASP A 112 16.69 20.15 18.64
CA ASP A 112 16.40 20.58 20.01
C ASP A 112 16.32 19.36 20.95
N LEU A 113 15.86 18.20 20.44
CA LEU A 113 15.96 16.91 21.15
C LEU A 113 17.42 16.45 21.30
N ASP A 114 18.20 16.46 20.21
CA ASP A 114 19.63 16.08 20.25
C ASP A 114 20.43 17.02 21.18
N ALA A 115 20.12 18.32 21.20
CA ALA A 115 20.75 19.29 22.10
C ALA A 115 20.44 19.03 23.59
N ALA A 116 19.22 18.59 23.91
CA ALA A 116 18.86 18.17 25.27
C ALA A 116 19.62 16.90 25.72
N LEU A 117 19.88 15.96 24.79
CA LEU A 117 20.65 14.74 25.06
C LEU A 117 22.17 15.01 25.24
N ASP A 118 22.69 16.05 24.58
CA ASP A 118 24.09 16.49 24.68
C ASP A 118 24.39 17.31 25.96
N ASP A 119 23.35 17.76 26.68
CA ASP A 119 23.43 18.45 27.98
C ASP A 119 23.42 17.44 29.14
N ASP A 120 22.51 16.46 29.10
CA ASP A 120 22.36 15.40 30.11
C ASP A 120 23.62 14.50 30.21
N THR A 121 24.42 14.43 29.13
CA THR A 121 25.71 13.72 29.11
C THR A 121 26.91 14.55 29.61
N ARG A 122 26.74 15.85 29.88
CA ARG A 122 27.78 16.73 30.45
C ARG A 122 27.57 17.06 31.94
N GLY A 123 26.42 16.73 32.52
CA GLY A 123 26.03 16.99 33.91
C GLY A 123 26.79 16.21 35.01
N ARG A 124 28.11 15.97 34.90
CA ARG A 124 28.90 15.37 36.00
C ARG A 124 30.40 15.71 36.00
N GLY A 125 30.72 16.99 35.85
CA GLY A 125 32.05 17.55 36.15
C GLY A 125 32.05 18.29 37.49
N THR A 126 32.76 17.77 38.50
CA THR A 126 33.02 18.48 39.76
C THR A 126 34.20 19.43 39.60
N ASP A 127 34.02 20.72 39.82
CA ASP A 127 35.13 21.70 39.95
C ASP A 127 34.88 22.68 41.12
N PRO A 128 35.93 23.26 41.73
CA PRO A 128 35.89 23.66 43.13
C PRO A 128 35.63 25.15 43.37
N LEU A 129 35.15 25.45 44.58
CA LEU A 129 35.01 26.80 45.14
C LEU A 129 36.35 27.54 45.23
N MET A 130 36.47 28.68 44.56
CA MET A 130 37.37 29.79 44.93
C MET A 130 36.67 31.13 44.69
N GLY A 131 36.71 32.03 45.68
CA GLY A 131 36.01 33.31 45.64
C GLY A 131 36.85 34.48 45.12
N GLY A 132 36.17 35.56 44.71
CA GLY A 132 36.81 36.81 44.27
C GLY A 132 35.81 37.84 43.71
N GLU A 133 35.34 38.72 44.60
CA GLU A 133 34.67 40.04 44.45
C GLU A 133 33.90 40.49 43.18
N PRO A 134 32.83 41.29 43.34
CA PRO A 134 31.90 41.63 42.25
C PRO A 134 32.39 42.78 41.37
N ARG A 135 32.36 42.57 40.04
CA ARG A 135 32.47 43.66 39.06
C ARG A 135 31.18 43.86 38.27
N SER A 136 30.54 45.01 38.51
CA SER A 136 29.31 45.44 37.86
C SER A 136 29.54 45.84 36.39
N HIS A 137 29.19 44.97 35.45
CA HIS A 137 28.98 45.33 34.05
C HIS A 137 27.54 45.04 33.63
N GLN A 138 26.71 46.08 33.64
CA GLN A 138 25.31 46.03 33.28
C GLN A 138 25.15 46.02 31.74
N ALA A 139 25.41 44.87 31.12
CA ALA A 139 25.18 44.67 29.69
C ALA A 139 23.67 44.48 29.43
N SER A 140 23.04 45.44 28.77
CA SER A 140 21.61 45.43 28.43
C SER A 140 21.31 44.51 27.25
N PHE A 141 21.38 43.20 27.50
CA PHE A 141 20.93 42.18 26.54
C PHE A 141 19.44 42.34 26.26
N HIS A 142 19.13 43.05 25.17
CA HIS A 142 17.82 43.05 24.55
C HIS A 142 17.57 41.67 23.96
N SER A 143 17.10 40.75 24.81
CA SER A 143 16.51 39.49 24.38
C SER A 143 15.38 39.80 23.41
N ARG A 144 15.65 39.67 22.11
CA ARG A 144 14.60 39.44 21.13
C ARG A 144 13.98 38.08 21.48
N ARG A 145 12.99 38.09 22.38
CA ARG A 145 12.03 37.01 22.51
C ARG A 145 11.42 36.80 21.13
N SER A 146 11.97 35.82 20.41
CA SER A 146 11.33 35.22 19.26
C SER A 146 9.91 34.88 19.70
N ARG A 147 8.91 35.49 19.04
CA ARG A 147 7.52 35.06 19.21
C ARG A 147 7.37 33.74 18.46
N LEU A 148 7.92 32.67 19.03
CA LEU A 148 7.49 31.30 18.74
C LEU A 148 6.02 31.25 19.11
N ARG A 149 5.17 31.55 18.13
CA ARG A 149 3.75 31.30 18.17
C ARG A 149 3.63 29.79 18.18
N SER A 150 3.48 29.22 19.37
CA SER A 150 3.13 27.82 19.57
C SER A 150 1.88 27.53 18.73
N ARG A 151 2.09 26.94 17.56
CA ARG A 151 1.01 26.31 16.80
C ARG A 151 0.43 25.24 17.72
N SER A 152 -0.89 25.15 17.80
CA SER A 152 -1.52 24.10 18.60
C SER A 152 -1.05 22.72 18.08
N PRO A 153 -0.93 21.70 18.95
CA PRO A 153 -0.57 20.34 18.53
C PRO A 153 -1.40 19.85 17.34
N ASP A 154 -2.70 20.18 17.31
CA ASP A 154 -3.64 19.85 16.23
C ASP A 154 -3.20 20.37 14.86
N ALA A 155 -2.62 21.57 14.81
CA ALA A 155 -2.18 22.18 13.56
C ALA A 155 -0.96 21.44 12.96
N HIS A 156 -0.08 20.91 13.82
CA HIS A 156 1.03 20.05 13.41
C HIS A 156 0.55 18.65 13.02
N ALA A 157 -0.35 18.04 13.81
CA ALA A 157 -0.97 16.76 13.44
C ALA A 157 -1.66 16.83 12.06
N ALA A 158 -2.42 17.89 11.81
CA ALA A 158 -3.12 18.10 10.54
C ALA A 158 -2.18 18.33 9.34
N SER A 159 -1.04 19.01 9.51
CA SER A 159 -0.05 19.16 8.42
C SER A 159 0.67 17.84 8.13
N THR A 160 1.11 17.12 9.16
CA THR A 160 1.74 15.79 9.01
C THR A 160 0.84 14.81 8.25
N VAL A 161 -0.46 14.77 8.57
CA VAL A 161 -1.46 13.93 7.88
C VAL A 161 -1.63 14.33 6.41
N ARG A 162 -1.68 15.63 6.09
CA ARG A 162 -1.78 16.10 4.69
C ARG A 162 -0.53 15.77 3.87
N THR A 163 0.65 15.95 4.46
CA THR A 163 1.94 15.62 3.83
C THR A 163 2.04 14.11 3.59
N LYS A 164 1.65 13.28 4.57
CA LYS A 164 1.55 11.81 4.44
C LYS A 164 0.71 11.40 3.22
N TYR A 165 -0.52 11.89 3.10
CA TYR A 165 -1.40 11.54 1.98
C TYR A 165 -0.94 12.11 0.63
N THR A 166 -0.32 13.29 0.62
CA THR A 166 0.23 13.90 -0.61
C THR A 166 1.41 13.08 -1.14
N ILE A 167 2.33 12.68 -0.27
CA ILE A 167 3.45 11.79 -0.62
C ILE A 167 2.91 10.45 -1.13
N ALA A 168 1.94 9.84 -0.43
CA ALA A 168 1.32 8.60 -0.86
C ALA A 168 0.67 8.73 -2.25
N ALA A 169 -0.06 9.81 -2.54
CA ALA A 169 -0.67 10.03 -3.85
C ALA A 169 0.36 10.15 -5.00
N VAL A 170 1.50 10.82 -4.75
CA VAL A 170 2.58 10.92 -5.74
C VAL A 170 3.23 9.55 -5.99
N PHE A 171 3.54 8.79 -4.93
CA PHE A 171 4.08 7.44 -5.07
C PHE A 171 3.07 6.46 -5.69
N LEU A 172 1.77 6.66 -5.50
CA LEU A 172 0.73 5.88 -6.19
C LEU A 172 0.80 6.07 -7.71
N VAL A 173 0.81 7.30 -8.21
CA VAL A 173 0.91 7.56 -9.65
C VAL A 173 2.20 6.97 -10.23
N LEU A 174 3.32 7.14 -9.52
CA LEU A 174 4.61 6.58 -9.92
C LEU A 174 4.57 5.04 -9.96
N CYS A 175 3.98 4.41 -8.94
CA CYS A 175 3.76 2.97 -8.82
C CYS A 175 2.92 2.42 -9.98
N LEU A 176 1.80 3.06 -10.31
CA LEU A 176 0.90 2.63 -11.39
C LEU A 176 1.58 2.66 -12.77
N VAL A 177 2.24 3.77 -13.11
CA VAL A 177 2.92 3.93 -14.41
C VAL A 177 4.08 2.95 -14.54
N SER A 178 4.90 2.81 -13.50
CA SER A 178 6.06 1.91 -13.53
C SER A 178 5.66 0.44 -13.53
N PHE A 179 4.57 0.04 -12.86
CA PHE A 179 4.03 -1.33 -12.92
C PHE A 179 3.59 -1.72 -14.34
N VAL A 180 2.85 -0.84 -15.02
CA VAL A 180 2.38 -1.10 -16.40
C VAL A 180 3.56 -1.25 -17.35
N VAL A 181 4.51 -0.29 -17.32
CA VAL A 181 5.73 -0.36 -18.14
C VAL A 181 6.55 -1.62 -17.85
N GLN A 182 6.68 -2.00 -16.57
CA GLN A 182 7.39 -3.22 -16.17
C GLN A 182 6.68 -4.48 -16.66
N THR A 183 5.35 -4.54 -16.59
CA THR A 183 4.55 -5.69 -17.01
C THR A 183 4.66 -5.90 -18.53
N GLU A 184 4.38 -4.86 -19.32
CA GLU A 184 4.44 -4.93 -20.78
C GLU A 184 5.85 -5.24 -21.30
N LEU A 185 6.89 -4.57 -20.79
CA LEU A 185 8.26 -4.85 -21.20
C LEU A 185 8.73 -6.25 -20.78
N SER A 186 8.26 -6.77 -19.63
CA SER A 186 8.58 -8.14 -19.23
C SER A 186 7.89 -9.17 -20.12
N ALA A 187 6.67 -8.92 -20.57
CA ALA A 187 5.97 -9.77 -21.53
C ALA A 187 6.66 -9.74 -22.91
N TYR A 188 6.98 -8.55 -23.41
CA TYR A 188 7.67 -8.34 -24.69
C TYR A 188 9.05 -9.02 -24.74
N VAL A 189 9.84 -8.89 -23.66
CA VAL A 189 11.16 -9.54 -23.56
C VAL A 189 11.07 -11.07 -23.58
N GLN A 190 10.04 -11.64 -22.98
CA GLN A 190 9.86 -13.11 -22.89
C GLN A 190 9.29 -13.70 -24.18
N LYS A 191 8.15 -13.16 -24.65
CA LYS A 191 7.37 -13.73 -25.75
C LYS A 191 7.87 -13.31 -27.11
N ASP A 192 7.97 -12.00 -27.34
CA ASP A 192 8.27 -11.46 -28.67
C ASP A 192 9.78 -11.50 -28.98
N LEU A 193 10.61 -11.27 -27.97
CA LEU A 193 12.07 -11.36 -28.09
C LEU A 193 12.64 -12.74 -27.69
N GLY A 194 11.80 -13.67 -27.25
CA GLY A 194 12.18 -15.06 -26.94
C GLY A 194 13.14 -15.24 -25.75
N TRP A 195 13.36 -14.22 -24.92
CA TRP A 195 14.27 -14.30 -23.76
C TRP A 195 13.52 -14.76 -22.50
N ASN A 196 12.85 -15.90 -22.62
CA ASN A 196 12.17 -16.59 -21.52
C ASN A 196 13.20 -17.15 -20.53
N LYS A 197 13.50 -16.38 -19.48
CA LYS A 197 14.41 -16.74 -18.38
C LYS A 197 13.88 -16.22 -17.05
N ALA A 198 12.82 -16.86 -16.57
CA ALA A 198 12.07 -16.43 -15.39
C ALA A 198 12.96 -16.17 -14.16
N TYR A 199 13.96 -17.03 -13.91
CA TYR A 199 14.85 -16.86 -12.76
C TYR A 199 15.90 -15.76 -12.98
N CYS A 200 16.48 -15.65 -14.17
CA CYS A 200 17.41 -14.57 -14.52
C CYS A 200 16.73 -13.19 -14.48
N MET A 201 15.48 -13.08 -14.96
CA MET A 201 14.70 -11.84 -14.80
C MET A 201 14.48 -11.51 -13.34
N LEU A 202 13.95 -12.45 -12.54
CA LEU A 202 13.76 -12.27 -11.10
C LEU A 202 15.04 -11.77 -10.42
N TYR A 203 16.18 -12.41 -10.72
CA TYR A 203 17.47 -12.04 -10.16
C TYR A 203 17.88 -10.60 -10.53
N LEU A 204 17.74 -10.21 -11.80
CA LEU A 204 18.10 -8.87 -12.28
C LEU A 204 17.14 -7.79 -11.75
N THR A 205 15.84 -8.07 -11.73
CA THR A 205 14.79 -7.09 -11.39
C THR A 205 14.60 -6.93 -9.88
N HIS A 206 14.77 -7.98 -9.07
CA HIS A 206 14.83 -7.86 -7.60
C HIS A 206 16.23 -7.42 -7.15
N GLY A 207 17.30 -7.82 -7.87
CA GLY A 207 18.66 -7.38 -7.59
C GLY A 207 18.84 -5.87 -7.74
N SER A 208 18.14 -5.24 -8.69
CA SER A 208 18.16 -3.78 -8.87
C SER A 208 17.56 -3.00 -7.69
N TRP A 209 16.80 -3.62 -6.80
CA TRP A 209 16.28 -2.97 -5.59
C TRP A 209 17.41 -2.51 -4.64
N SER A 210 18.60 -3.11 -4.76
CA SER A 210 19.83 -2.67 -4.08
C SER A 210 20.20 -1.20 -4.38
N LEU A 211 19.68 -0.63 -5.48
CA LEU A 211 19.88 0.76 -5.89
C LEU A 211 18.87 1.75 -5.29
N LEU A 212 17.77 1.29 -4.68
CA LEU A 212 16.72 2.17 -4.11
C LEU A 212 17.29 3.18 -3.10
N TRP A 213 18.01 2.70 -2.10
CA TRP A 213 18.64 3.52 -1.08
C TRP A 213 19.79 4.38 -1.62
N PRO A 214 20.74 3.87 -2.43
CA PRO A 214 21.74 4.71 -3.10
C PRO A 214 21.14 5.86 -3.94
N VAL A 215 20.08 5.59 -4.72
CA VAL A 215 19.39 6.61 -5.52
C VAL A 215 18.68 7.62 -4.62
N GLN A 216 17.98 7.18 -3.57
CA GLN A 216 17.37 8.10 -2.60
C GLN A 216 18.42 8.93 -1.85
N LEU A 217 19.53 8.32 -1.43
CA LEU A 217 20.63 9.01 -0.75
C LEU A 217 21.25 10.09 -1.67
N LEU A 218 21.38 9.80 -2.97
CA LEU A 218 21.80 10.77 -3.98
C LEU A 218 20.79 11.92 -4.10
N ILE A 219 19.49 11.64 -4.19
CA ILE A 219 18.43 12.67 -4.24
C ILE A 219 18.48 13.55 -2.99
N LEU A 220 18.55 12.97 -1.79
CA LEU A 220 18.66 13.69 -0.53
C LEU A 220 19.96 14.53 -0.46
N ARG A 221 21.07 14.00 -0.97
CA ARG A 221 22.35 14.71 -1.03
C ARG A 221 22.32 15.88 -2.01
N LEU A 222 21.63 15.76 -3.14
CA LEU A 222 21.42 16.83 -4.11
C LEU A 222 20.48 17.93 -3.57
N GLN A 223 19.48 17.57 -2.75
CA GLN A 223 18.66 18.56 -2.03
C GLN A 223 19.46 19.28 -0.94
N GLN A 224 20.32 18.55 -0.21
CA GLN A 224 21.10 19.08 0.92
C GLN A 224 22.56 19.36 0.52
N MET A 225 22.78 19.97 -0.66
CA MET A 225 24.13 20.27 -1.18
C MET A 225 24.97 21.12 -0.21
N SER A 226 24.33 22.06 0.49
CA SER A 226 24.93 22.99 1.46
C SER A 226 25.48 22.33 2.72
N VAL A 227 25.01 21.14 3.09
CA VAL A 227 25.46 20.43 4.29
C VAL A 227 26.75 19.66 3.98
N PRO A 228 27.83 19.78 4.80
CA PRO A 228 29.04 18.99 4.63
C PRO A 228 28.76 17.48 4.74
N TRP A 229 29.39 16.68 3.86
CA TRP A 229 29.16 15.22 3.80
C TRP A 229 29.28 14.50 5.16
N PRO A 230 30.27 14.77 6.03
CA PRO A 230 30.36 14.10 7.34
C PRO A 230 29.24 14.46 8.32
N ALA A 231 28.56 15.59 8.14
CA ALA A 231 27.38 15.94 8.94
C ALA A 231 26.12 15.26 8.38
N PHE A 232 25.90 15.38 7.07
CA PHE A 232 24.82 14.70 6.35
C PHE A 232 24.82 13.18 6.61
N TRP A 233 25.97 12.54 6.45
CA TRP A 233 26.12 11.10 6.63
C TRP A 233 25.85 10.64 8.07
N ARG A 234 26.34 11.39 9.08
CA ARG A 234 26.06 11.09 10.49
C ARG A 234 24.57 11.18 10.80
N HIS A 235 23.90 12.25 10.35
CA HIS A 235 22.46 12.43 10.54
C HIS A 235 21.65 11.33 9.82
N HIS A 236 21.99 11.00 8.58
CA HIS A 236 21.32 9.93 7.83
C HIS A 236 21.48 8.56 8.51
N VAL A 237 22.68 8.22 8.98
CA VAL A 237 22.94 6.97 9.71
C VAL A 237 22.26 6.96 11.08
N ALA A 238 22.17 8.10 11.77
CA ALA A 238 21.42 8.23 13.02
C ALA A 238 19.93 7.96 12.81
N LEU A 239 19.31 8.58 11.79
CA LEU A 239 17.93 8.36 11.39
C LEU A 239 17.66 6.88 11.09
N LEU A 240 18.49 6.24 10.27
CA LEU A 240 18.32 4.80 9.99
C LEU A 240 18.43 3.93 11.24
N ARG A 241 19.31 4.25 12.19
CA ARG A 241 19.48 3.49 13.44
C ARG A 241 18.33 3.69 14.42
N SER A 242 17.82 4.92 14.57
CA SER A 242 16.67 5.18 15.44
C SER A 242 15.41 4.54 14.86
N THR A 243 15.14 4.71 13.55
CA THR A 243 14.01 4.05 12.89
C THR A 243 14.13 2.52 12.91
N ALA A 244 15.32 1.94 12.69
CA ALA A 244 15.53 0.49 12.86
C ALA A 244 15.20 -0.01 14.28
N THR A 245 15.44 0.84 15.30
CA THR A 245 15.10 0.53 16.69
C THR A 245 13.58 0.62 16.91
N MET A 246 12.93 1.68 16.41
CA MET A 246 11.45 1.82 16.46
C MET A 246 10.74 0.63 15.79
N VAL A 247 11.24 0.18 14.63
CA VAL A 247 10.71 -0.98 13.88
C VAL A 247 10.86 -2.26 14.70
N GLN A 248 11.98 -2.43 15.40
CA GLN A 248 12.25 -3.59 16.25
C GLN A 248 11.39 -3.60 17.52
N THR A 249 11.19 -2.46 18.18
CA THR A 249 10.40 -2.34 19.42
C THR A 249 8.90 -2.21 19.15
N GLN A 250 8.52 -1.81 17.93
CA GLN A 250 7.16 -1.35 17.58
C GLN A 250 6.69 -0.20 18.50
N ASP A 251 7.62 0.67 18.89
CA ASP A 251 7.43 1.79 19.80
C ASP A 251 8.09 3.06 19.23
N LEU A 252 7.45 4.21 19.43
CA LEU A 252 7.98 5.52 19.07
C LEU A 252 9.07 5.98 20.05
N ASP A 253 8.99 5.58 21.32
CA ASP A 253 9.89 6.01 22.40
C ASP A 253 11.23 5.24 22.42
N TRP A 254 11.96 5.29 21.29
CA TRP A 254 13.25 4.61 21.08
C TRP A 254 14.36 4.99 22.08
N SER A 255 14.21 6.13 22.76
CA SER A 255 15.16 6.71 23.71
C SER A 255 15.02 6.18 25.15
N ARG A 256 13.86 5.63 25.55
CA ARG A 256 13.65 5.15 26.93
C ARG A 256 14.56 3.96 27.25
N PRO A 257 15.29 3.96 28.39
CA PRO A 257 15.92 2.76 28.91
C PRO A 257 14.83 1.74 29.29
N ALA A 258 14.90 0.53 28.73
CA ALA A 258 13.96 -0.53 29.05
C ALA A 258 14.17 -1.07 30.49
N THR A 259 13.46 -0.51 31.46
CA THR A 259 13.52 -0.83 32.90
C THR A 259 12.77 -2.13 33.27
N GLY A 260 12.62 -3.07 32.34
CA GLY A 260 11.89 -4.32 32.51
C GLY A 260 12.79 -5.53 32.80
N PRO A 261 12.38 -6.49 33.67
CA PRO A 261 13.16 -7.73 33.95
C PRO A 261 13.36 -8.66 32.74
N SER A 262 12.60 -8.46 31.66
CA SER A 262 12.68 -9.21 30.39
C SER A 262 13.72 -8.64 29.40
N SER A 263 14.57 -7.71 29.84
CA SER A 263 15.59 -7.01 29.03
C SER A 263 16.81 -7.88 28.69
N GLY A 264 16.56 -9.05 28.07
CA GLY A 264 17.59 -9.80 27.34
C GLY A 264 18.29 -8.88 26.34
N GLY A 265 19.58 -8.61 26.57
CA GLY A 265 20.23 -7.37 26.15
C GLY A 265 20.00 -6.97 24.69
N ARG A 266 19.63 -5.69 24.49
CA ARG A 266 19.27 -5.01 23.22
C ARG A 266 19.81 -5.77 21.99
N SER A 267 19.03 -6.70 21.46
CA SER A 267 19.51 -7.51 20.34
C SER A 267 19.74 -6.56 19.16
N SER A 268 20.99 -6.43 18.68
CA SER A 268 21.35 -5.43 17.67
C SER A 268 20.28 -5.32 16.57
N ALA A 269 19.71 -4.12 16.37
CA ALA A 269 18.63 -3.89 15.41
C ALA A 269 19.03 -4.35 13.99
N VAL A 270 20.32 -4.29 13.65
CA VAL A 270 20.88 -4.85 12.41
C VAL A 270 20.66 -6.36 12.31
N ARG A 271 20.85 -7.13 13.38
CA ARG A 271 20.57 -8.58 13.40
C ARG A 271 19.08 -8.89 13.30
N TYR A 272 18.22 -8.03 13.88
CA TYR A 272 16.78 -8.13 13.69
C TYR A 272 16.41 -7.90 12.22
N LEU A 273 16.84 -6.76 11.64
CA LEU A 273 16.55 -6.43 10.24
C LEU A 273 17.08 -7.48 9.26
N VAL A 274 18.32 -7.99 9.44
CA VAL A 274 18.84 -9.06 8.58
C VAL A 274 17.94 -10.31 8.64
N ARG A 275 17.50 -10.75 9.82
CA ARG A 275 16.58 -11.90 9.95
C ARG A 275 15.23 -11.64 9.29
N VAL A 276 14.68 -10.44 9.47
CA VAL A 276 13.40 -10.01 8.88
C VAL A 276 13.52 -9.93 7.36
N THR A 277 14.60 -9.36 6.81
CA THR A 277 14.87 -9.35 5.37
C THR A 277 14.95 -10.78 4.83
N VAL A 278 15.75 -11.68 5.42
CA VAL A 278 15.83 -13.08 4.96
C VAL A 278 14.44 -13.74 4.91
N PHE A 279 13.65 -13.57 5.97
CA PHE A 279 12.31 -14.15 6.07
C PHE A 279 11.33 -13.57 5.02
N ILE A 280 11.25 -12.25 4.92
CA ILE A 280 10.34 -11.54 4.01
C ILE A 280 10.76 -11.73 2.54
N THR A 281 12.06 -11.63 2.25
CA THR A 281 12.58 -11.87 0.90
C THR A 281 12.37 -13.32 0.48
N SER A 282 12.38 -14.30 1.39
CA SER A 282 12.05 -15.69 1.03
C SER A 282 10.61 -15.83 0.51
N ALA A 283 9.62 -15.23 1.19
CA ALA A 283 8.23 -15.23 0.72
C ALA A 283 8.07 -14.47 -0.61
N LEU A 284 8.67 -13.28 -0.70
CA LEU A 284 8.69 -12.46 -1.92
C LEU A 284 9.38 -13.16 -3.11
N THR A 285 10.40 -13.97 -2.87
CA THR A 285 11.13 -14.69 -3.93
C THR A 285 10.25 -15.74 -4.58
N VAL A 286 9.48 -16.50 -3.80
CA VAL A 286 8.54 -17.50 -4.35
C VAL A 286 7.40 -16.81 -5.11
N ALA A 287 6.84 -15.73 -4.54
CA ALA A 287 5.82 -14.92 -5.21
C ALA A 287 6.34 -14.32 -6.53
N GLY A 288 7.50 -13.65 -6.51
CA GLY A 288 8.13 -13.05 -7.69
C GLY A 288 8.50 -14.08 -8.75
N LEU A 289 9.04 -15.25 -8.36
CA LEU A 289 9.35 -16.32 -9.31
C LEU A 289 8.08 -16.82 -10.01
N SER A 290 6.99 -17.01 -9.26
CA SER A 290 5.70 -17.41 -9.86
C SER A 290 5.14 -16.34 -10.82
N TRP A 291 5.38 -15.05 -10.56
CA TRP A 291 5.05 -13.96 -11.48
C TRP A 291 5.84 -14.08 -12.79
N TYR A 292 7.18 -14.17 -12.72
CA TYR A 292 7.99 -14.27 -13.94
C TYR A 292 7.72 -15.55 -14.74
N VAL A 293 7.50 -16.70 -14.09
CA VAL A 293 7.10 -17.94 -14.78
C VAL A 293 5.73 -17.80 -15.45
N ALA A 294 4.78 -17.09 -14.83
CA ALA A 294 3.46 -16.91 -15.39
C ALA A 294 3.41 -15.92 -16.57
N VAL A 295 4.30 -14.91 -16.64
CA VAL A 295 4.32 -13.93 -17.75
C VAL A 295 4.52 -14.59 -19.11
N ASP A 296 5.40 -15.59 -19.19
CA ASP A 296 5.60 -16.36 -20.41
C ASP A 296 4.35 -17.18 -20.79
N LEU A 297 3.70 -17.79 -19.78
CA LEU A 297 2.60 -18.74 -19.95
C LEU A 297 1.22 -18.10 -20.17
N THR A 298 0.96 -16.87 -19.70
CA THR A 298 -0.37 -16.21 -19.78
C THR A 298 -0.30 -14.74 -20.19
N THR A 299 -1.40 -14.12 -20.62
CA THR A 299 -1.43 -12.73 -21.15
C THR A 299 -1.13 -11.68 -20.08
N PRO A 300 -0.60 -10.49 -20.45
CA PRO A 300 -0.36 -9.39 -19.50
C PRO A 300 -1.63 -9.00 -18.72
N SER A 301 -2.77 -8.98 -19.42
CA SER A 301 -4.10 -8.75 -18.83
C SER A 301 -4.51 -9.81 -17.81
N ASP A 302 -4.44 -11.11 -18.14
CA ASP A 302 -4.79 -12.20 -17.21
C ASP A 302 -3.87 -12.21 -15.98
N LEU A 303 -2.56 -12.13 -16.24
CA LEU A 303 -1.53 -12.07 -15.23
C LEU A 303 -1.82 -10.94 -14.23
N THR A 304 -2.09 -9.74 -14.73
CA THR A 304 -2.35 -8.56 -13.91
C THR A 304 -3.66 -8.70 -13.14
N ALA A 305 -4.72 -9.21 -13.76
CA ALA A 305 -6.01 -9.42 -13.09
C ALA A 305 -5.88 -10.43 -11.93
N ILE A 306 -5.21 -11.56 -12.15
CA ILE A 306 -5.05 -12.61 -11.13
C ILE A 306 -4.03 -12.21 -10.06
N TYR A 307 -2.91 -11.60 -10.44
CA TYR A 307 -1.90 -11.12 -9.49
C TYR A 307 -2.45 -10.10 -8.49
N ASN A 308 -3.31 -9.18 -8.97
CA ASN A 308 -3.95 -8.18 -8.14
C ASN A 308 -4.94 -8.76 -7.10
N CYS A 309 -5.29 -10.05 -7.16
CA CYS A 309 -5.96 -10.73 -6.04
C CYS A 309 -5.13 -10.72 -4.75
N SER A 310 -3.82 -10.44 -4.83
CA SER A 310 -2.95 -10.22 -3.67
C SER A 310 -3.51 -9.21 -2.67
N ALA A 311 -4.20 -8.14 -3.12
CA ALA A 311 -4.86 -7.18 -2.25
C ALA A 311 -5.91 -7.82 -1.32
N PHE A 312 -6.62 -8.85 -1.81
CA PHE A 312 -7.60 -9.60 -1.02
C PHE A 312 -6.92 -10.54 -0.03
N PHE A 313 -5.85 -11.23 -0.46
CA PHE A 313 -5.07 -12.06 0.45
C PHE A 313 -4.35 -11.23 1.52
N ALA A 314 -3.90 -10.02 1.19
CA ALA A 314 -3.35 -9.07 2.15
C ALA A 314 -4.38 -8.67 3.22
N TYR A 315 -5.65 -8.46 2.86
CA TYR A 315 -6.72 -8.27 3.86
C TYR A 315 -6.98 -9.55 4.69
N VAL A 316 -7.01 -10.73 4.07
CA VAL A 316 -7.19 -12.00 4.78
C VAL A 316 -6.04 -12.27 5.77
N PHE A 317 -4.80 -11.88 5.43
CA PHE A 317 -3.65 -12.00 6.31
C PHE A 317 -3.50 -10.85 7.31
N SER A 318 -3.98 -9.64 7.03
CA SER A 318 -3.91 -8.50 7.97
C SER A 318 -4.73 -8.76 9.23
N VAL A 319 -5.89 -9.40 9.10
CA VAL A 319 -6.73 -9.83 10.23
C VAL A 319 -5.93 -10.63 11.29
N PRO A 320 -5.31 -11.79 10.99
CA PRO A 320 -4.54 -12.55 12.00
C PRO A 320 -3.18 -11.95 12.35
N LEU A 321 -2.44 -11.31 11.41
CA LEU A 321 -1.07 -10.82 11.66
C LEU A 321 -1.01 -9.42 12.27
N LEU A 322 -1.91 -8.52 11.87
CA LEU A 322 -1.98 -7.14 12.38
C LEU A 322 -3.05 -6.98 13.47
N ARG A 323 -3.96 -7.96 13.62
CA ARG A 323 -5.14 -7.92 14.51
C ARG A 323 -6.18 -6.88 14.08
N GLU A 324 -6.31 -6.66 12.77
CA GLU A 324 -7.37 -5.82 12.20
C GLU A 324 -8.75 -6.49 12.40
N PRO A 325 -9.82 -5.71 12.69
CA PRO A 325 -11.15 -6.26 12.89
C PRO A 325 -11.73 -6.80 11.57
N LEU A 326 -12.30 -8.01 11.61
CA LEU A 326 -13.03 -8.57 10.47
C LEU A 326 -14.28 -7.74 10.16
N ARG A 327 -14.27 -7.05 9.01
CA ARG A 327 -15.46 -6.38 8.47
C ARG A 327 -16.04 -7.18 7.29
N LEU A 328 -17.36 -7.41 7.33
CA LEU A 328 -18.07 -8.25 6.36
C LEU A 328 -18.22 -7.60 4.98
N ASP A 329 -18.28 -6.27 4.93
CA ASP A 329 -18.32 -5.47 3.69
C ASP A 329 -17.07 -5.70 2.81
N LYS A 330 -15.88 -5.67 3.43
CA LYS A 330 -14.62 -6.02 2.78
C LYS A 330 -14.62 -7.47 2.31
N SER A 331 -15.12 -8.40 3.12
CA SER A 331 -15.21 -9.83 2.77
C SER A 331 -16.15 -10.10 1.57
N ILE A 332 -17.24 -9.35 1.44
CA ILE A 332 -18.14 -9.43 0.27
C ILE A 332 -17.43 -8.87 -0.98
N ALA A 333 -16.73 -7.74 -0.86
CA ALA A 333 -15.96 -7.16 -1.97
C ALA A 333 -14.89 -8.14 -2.49
N VAL A 334 -14.17 -8.83 -1.59
CA VAL A 334 -13.22 -9.91 -1.93
C VAL A 334 -13.89 -10.98 -2.80
N MET A 335 -15.05 -11.50 -2.37
CA MET A 335 -15.76 -12.56 -3.11
C MET A 335 -16.20 -12.10 -4.50
N VAL A 336 -16.74 -10.89 -4.63
CA VAL A 336 -17.15 -10.31 -5.93
C VAL A 336 -15.95 -10.17 -6.87
N ALA A 337 -14.80 -9.73 -6.35
CA ALA A 337 -13.59 -9.57 -7.16
C ALA A 337 -12.98 -10.90 -7.62
N ILE A 338 -12.95 -11.93 -6.76
CA ILE A 338 -12.50 -13.28 -7.15
C ILE A 338 -13.35 -13.81 -8.31
N VAL A 339 -14.68 -13.65 -8.25
CA VAL A 339 -15.56 -14.03 -9.37
C VAL A 339 -15.27 -13.17 -10.61
N GLY A 340 -15.07 -11.86 -10.46
CA GLY A 340 -14.69 -10.97 -11.56
C GLY A 340 -13.41 -11.42 -12.27
N VAL A 341 -12.37 -11.81 -11.51
CA VAL A 341 -11.11 -12.33 -12.06
C VAL A 341 -11.28 -13.67 -12.77
N LEU A 342 -12.09 -14.59 -12.25
CA LEU A 342 -12.42 -15.83 -12.95
C LEU A 342 -13.18 -15.56 -14.26
N VAL A 343 -14.06 -14.55 -14.29
CA VAL A 343 -14.76 -14.11 -15.50
C VAL A 343 -13.80 -13.48 -16.51
N VAL A 344 -12.81 -12.66 -16.09
CA VAL A 344 -11.77 -12.13 -16.99
C VAL A 344 -10.94 -13.26 -17.61
N ALA A 345 -10.42 -14.17 -16.79
CA ALA A 345 -9.48 -15.20 -17.23
C ALA A 345 -10.13 -16.32 -18.08
N TYR A 346 -11.40 -16.67 -17.81
CA TYR A 346 -12.03 -17.87 -18.39
C TYR A 346 -13.38 -17.64 -19.07
N GLY A 347 -13.99 -16.45 -18.95
CA GLY A 347 -15.34 -16.21 -19.48
C GLY A 347 -15.47 -16.18 -21.00
N ASP A 348 -14.35 -16.17 -21.74
CA ASP A 348 -14.32 -16.20 -23.22
C ASP A 348 -14.00 -17.60 -23.81
N GLN A 349 -13.98 -18.63 -22.98
CA GLN A 349 -13.81 -20.03 -23.39
C GLN A 349 -15.06 -20.50 -24.17
N LYS A 350 -15.08 -20.30 -25.49
CA LYS A 350 -16.13 -20.84 -26.38
C LYS A 350 -16.21 -22.37 -26.24
N PRO A 351 -17.35 -22.96 -25.84
CA PRO A 351 -17.50 -24.41 -25.78
C PRO A 351 -17.37 -25.02 -27.18
N GLY A 352 -16.61 -26.12 -27.26
CA GLY A 352 -16.23 -26.88 -28.46
C GLY A 352 -17.09 -26.70 -29.71
N GLY A 353 -16.48 -26.09 -30.74
CA GLY A 353 -17.05 -25.89 -32.07
C GLY A 353 -16.02 -26.13 -33.18
N ALA A 354 -15.21 -27.18 -33.05
CA ALA A 354 -14.20 -27.56 -34.05
C ALA A 354 -14.18 -29.09 -34.23
N GLU A 355 -15.17 -29.61 -34.96
CA GLU A 355 -15.03 -30.91 -35.64
C GLU A 355 -14.00 -30.74 -36.77
N GLY A 356 -12.73 -30.93 -36.45
CA GLY A 356 -11.62 -30.82 -37.40
C GLY A 356 -10.38 -31.57 -36.90
N GLN A 357 -10.01 -32.64 -37.60
CA GLN A 357 -8.78 -33.40 -37.34
C GLN A 357 -7.56 -32.66 -37.92
N ASP A 358 -7.23 -31.49 -37.36
CA ASP A 358 -6.13 -30.67 -37.83
C ASP A 358 -5.25 -30.15 -36.69
N ALA A 359 -3.94 -30.03 -36.95
CA ALA A 359 -2.93 -29.64 -35.95
C ALA A 359 -3.22 -28.28 -35.27
N ALA A 360 -4.01 -27.41 -35.92
CA ALA A 360 -4.47 -26.15 -35.34
C ALA A 360 -5.32 -26.34 -34.06
N ALA A 361 -6.16 -27.38 -33.99
CA ALA A 361 -6.97 -27.68 -32.80
C ALA A 361 -6.09 -28.13 -31.62
N VAL A 362 -5.03 -28.90 -31.90
CA VAL A 362 -4.06 -29.34 -30.90
C VAL A 362 -3.26 -28.14 -30.38
N ALA A 363 -2.73 -27.29 -31.27
CA ALA A 363 -1.95 -26.11 -30.90
C ALA A 363 -2.79 -25.01 -30.20
N ALA A 364 -4.11 -25.01 -30.37
CA ALA A 364 -5.03 -24.16 -29.61
C ALA A 364 -5.31 -24.73 -28.20
N ALA A 365 -5.48 -26.05 -28.09
CA ALA A 365 -5.66 -26.73 -26.80
C ALA A 365 -4.40 -26.66 -25.93
N GLU A 366 -3.21 -26.77 -26.54
CA GLU A 366 -1.91 -26.62 -25.88
C GLU A 366 -1.75 -25.21 -25.27
N ARG A 367 -1.95 -24.15 -26.06
CA ARG A 367 -1.94 -22.76 -25.56
C ARG A 367 -2.99 -22.49 -24.47
N ALA A 368 -4.16 -23.10 -24.56
CA ALA A 368 -5.18 -22.99 -23.52
C ALA A 368 -4.73 -23.68 -22.21
N GLY A 369 -3.99 -24.80 -22.32
CA GLY A 369 -3.36 -25.48 -21.20
C GLY A 369 -2.21 -24.69 -20.57
N GLU A 370 -1.34 -24.10 -21.38
CA GLU A 370 -0.26 -23.20 -20.94
C GLU A 370 -0.83 -21.97 -20.21
N ARG A 371 -1.82 -21.29 -20.80
CA ARG A 371 -2.53 -20.16 -20.18
C ARG A 371 -3.17 -20.55 -18.85
N PHE A 372 -3.83 -21.70 -18.78
CA PHE A 372 -4.40 -22.22 -17.54
C PHE A 372 -3.32 -22.50 -16.47
N LEU A 373 -2.19 -23.09 -16.86
CA LEU A 373 -1.05 -23.34 -15.97
C LEU A 373 -0.44 -22.03 -15.45
N GLY A 374 -0.20 -21.05 -16.32
CA GLY A 374 0.26 -19.71 -15.95
C GLY A 374 -0.69 -19.03 -14.97
N ASN A 375 -1.99 -19.05 -15.27
CA ASN A 375 -3.05 -18.51 -14.40
C ASN A 375 -3.10 -19.19 -13.02
N MET A 376 -2.87 -20.52 -12.95
CA MET A 376 -2.78 -21.25 -11.69
C MET A 376 -1.53 -20.85 -10.88
N ILE A 377 -0.38 -20.74 -11.54
CA ILE A 377 0.91 -20.38 -10.93
C ILE A 377 0.83 -18.97 -10.32
N ILE A 378 0.33 -17.97 -11.07
CA ILE A 378 0.16 -16.61 -10.53
C ILE A 378 -0.98 -16.50 -9.52
N GLY A 379 -1.99 -17.38 -9.59
CA GLY A 379 -2.99 -17.54 -8.53
C GLY A 379 -2.34 -17.86 -7.18
N VAL A 380 -1.48 -18.88 -7.13
CA VAL A 380 -0.68 -19.20 -5.92
C VAL A 380 0.29 -18.05 -5.56
N GLY A 381 0.90 -17.43 -6.57
CA GLY A 381 1.77 -16.27 -6.41
C GLY A 381 1.11 -15.10 -5.69
N SER A 382 -0.14 -14.78 -6.04
CA SER A 382 -0.91 -13.68 -5.45
C SER A 382 -1.16 -13.87 -3.95
N VAL A 383 -1.35 -15.12 -3.50
CA VAL A 383 -1.47 -15.46 -2.06
C VAL A 383 -0.17 -15.13 -1.32
N LEU A 384 0.96 -15.58 -1.87
CA LEU A 384 2.28 -15.35 -1.26
C LEU A 384 2.71 -13.89 -1.32
N TYR A 385 2.31 -13.16 -2.36
CA TYR A 385 2.54 -11.72 -2.46
C TYR A 385 1.71 -10.94 -1.42
N GLY A 386 0.42 -11.25 -1.27
CA GLY A 386 -0.42 -10.66 -0.22
C GLY A 386 0.09 -10.98 1.19
N LEU A 387 0.65 -12.18 1.42
CA LEU A 387 1.35 -12.50 2.67
C LEU A 387 2.60 -11.64 2.86
N TYR A 388 3.43 -11.46 1.81
CA TYR A 388 4.62 -10.61 1.84
C TYR A 388 4.30 -9.17 2.23
N GLU A 389 3.25 -8.56 1.67
CA GLU A 389 2.84 -7.18 1.99
C GLU A 389 2.55 -6.99 3.49
N VAL A 390 1.84 -7.96 4.07
CA VAL A 390 1.44 -7.97 5.48
C VAL A 390 2.64 -8.24 6.39
N LEU A 391 3.54 -9.15 6.00
CA LEU A 391 4.81 -9.38 6.71
C LEU A 391 5.70 -8.14 6.70
N TYR A 392 5.81 -7.45 5.56
CA TYR A 392 6.53 -6.19 5.43
C TYR A 392 5.94 -5.11 6.35
N LYS A 393 4.62 -4.89 6.31
CA LYS A 393 3.96 -3.95 7.23
C LYS A 393 4.19 -4.30 8.70
N ARG A 394 4.13 -5.59 9.06
CA ARG A 394 4.21 -6.03 10.46
C ARG A 394 5.61 -5.96 11.06
N TYR A 395 6.65 -6.24 10.28
CA TYR A 395 8.01 -6.46 10.81
C TYR A 395 9.07 -5.48 10.31
N ALA A 396 8.80 -4.73 9.23
CA ALA A 396 9.77 -3.86 8.57
C ALA A 396 9.31 -2.38 8.45
N CYS A 397 8.02 -2.08 8.60
CA CYS A 397 7.55 -0.70 8.65
C CYS A 397 7.69 -0.09 10.06
N PRO A 398 7.99 1.22 10.17
CA PRO A 398 7.98 1.92 11.45
C PRO A 398 6.55 2.03 12.02
N PRO A 399 6.41 2.16 13.35
CA PRO A 399 5.11 2.29 14.01
C PRO A 399 4.38 3.57 13.59
N GLU A 400 3.05 3.55 13.74
CA GLU A 400 2.21 4.70 13.41
C GLU A 400 2.55 5.91 14.29
N GLY A 401 2.51 7.12 13.70
CA GLY A 401 2.96 8.35 14.37
C GLY A 401 4.41 8.74 14.04
N CYS A 402 5.22 7.83 13.48
CA CYS A 402 6.52 8.19 12.90
C CYS A 402 6.34 9.18 11.73
N SER A 403 7.25 10.14 11.56
CA SER A 403 7.14 11.14 10.50
C SER A 403 7.17 10.49 9.10
N PRO A 404 6.38 10.98 8.12
CA PRO A 404 6.26 10.34 6.81
C PRO A 404 7.61 10.17 6.11
N MET A 405 8.49 11.18 6.18
CA MET A 405 9.81 11.13 5.55
C MET A 405 10.73 10.05 6.15
N ARG A 406 10.66 9.78 7.46
CA ARG A 406 11.36 8.64 8.08
C ARG A 406 10.87 7.32 7.49
N GLY A 407 9.56 7.17 7.30
CA GLY A 407 8.95 6.03 6.61
C GLY A 407 9.47 5.85 5.18
N VAL A 408 9.47 6.92 4.36
CA VAL A 408 9.97 6.88 2.97
C VAL A 408 11.45 6.44 2.91
N VAL A 409 12.31 7.02 3.76
CA VAL A 409 13.74 6.67 3.83
C VAL A 409 13.95 5.23 4.28
N PHE A 410 13.19 4.76 5.27
CA PHE A 410 13.34 3.41 5.78
C PHE A 410 12.82 2.35 4.79
N ALA A 411 11.70 2.61 4.11
CA ALA A 411 11.11 1.70 3.13
C ALA A 411 12.09 1.33 2.00
N ASN A 412 12.71 2.32 1.36
CA ASN A 412 13.73 2.08 0.32
C ASN A 412 15.03 1.48 0.88
N THR A 413 15.39 1.79 2.12
CA THR A 413 16.52 1.13 2.81
C THR A 413 16.27 -0.35 2.98
N PHE A 414 15.07 -0.74 3.44
CA PHE A 414 14.66 -2.13 3.54
C PHE A 414 14.55 -2.79 2.17
N GLY A 415 14.00 -2.11 1.16
CA GLY A 415 13.99 -2.55 -0.24
C GLY A 415 15.41 -2.83 -0.78
N SER A 416 16.39 -2.01 -0.42
CA SER A 416 17.79 -2.28 -0.75
C SER A 416 18.39 -3.45 0.02
N MET A 417 17.95 -3.74 1.25
CA MET A 417 18.32 -4.99 1.93
C MET A 417 17.77 -6.22 1.20
N ILE A 418 16.55 -6.16 0.66
CA ILE A 418 15.96 -7.22 -0.20
C ILE A 418 16.83 -7.41 -1.47
N GLY A 419 17.18 -6.33 -2.15
CA GLY A 419 18.02 -6.42 -3.36
C GLY A 419 19.44 -6.90 -3.09
N ILE A 420 20.06 -6.49 -1.98
CA ILE A 420 21.37 -7.00 -1.55
C ILE A 420 21.29 -8.50 -1.22
N PHE A 421 20.24 -8.95 -0.52
CA PHE A 421 20.02 -10.39 -0.28
C PHE A 421 19.86 -11.16 -1.60
N THR A 422 19.13 -10.61 -2.57
CA THR A 422 18.99 -11.19 -3.91
C THR A 422 20.36 -11.36 -4.58
N LEU A 423 21.16 -10.30 -4.67
CA LEU A 423 22.49 -10.34 -5.30
C LEU A 423 23.50 -11.24 -4.57
N THR A 424 23.37 -11.43 -3.25
CA THR A 424 24.34 -12.17 -2.44
C THR A 424 23.96 -13.63 -2.16
N VAL A 425 22.67 -13.98 -2.23
CA VAL A 425 22.16 -15.33 -1.93
C VAL A 425 21.46 -15.96 -3.14
N LEU A 426 20.64 -15.21 -3.86
CA LEU A 426 19.86 -15.71 -5.01
C LEU A 426 20.67 -15.78 -6.32
N TRP A 427 21.98 -15.49 -6.29
CA TRP A 427 22.86 -15.85 -7.41
C TRP A 427 23.18 -17.35 -7.42
N VAL A 428 23.11 -18.05 -6.27
CA VAL A 428 23.54 -19.45 -6.13
C VAL A 428 22.72 -20.41 -7.01
N PRO A 429 21.40 -20.23 -7.22
CA PRO A 429 20.65 -21.08 -8.14
C PRO A 429 20.96 -20.86 -9.63
N LEU A 430 21.50 -19.70 -10.05
CA LEU A 430 21.83 -19.45 -11.47
C LEU A 430 22.78 -20.51 -12.08
N PRO A 431 23.97 -20.81 -11.51
CA PRO A 431 24.84 -21.86 -12.04
C PRO A 431 24.24 -23.26 -11.91
N LEU A 432 23.36 -23.51 -10.92
CA LEU A 432 22.67 -24.80 -10.77
C LEU A 432 21.65 -25.00 -11.89
N LEU A 433 20.82 -23.99 -12.19
CA LEU A 433 19.84 -24.03 -13.28
C LEU A 433 20.51 -24.16 -14.65
N HIS A 434 21.64 -23.47 -14.85
CA HIS A 434 22.44 -23.58 -16.07
C HIS A 434 23.06 -24.97 -16.24
N TRP A 435 23.64 -25.54 -15.18
CA TRP A 435 24.22 -26.90 -15.23
C TRP A 435 23.18 -28.00 -15.40
N LEU A 436 22.00 -27.84 -14.79
CA LEU A 436 20.86 -28.76 -14.96
C LEU A 436 20.13 -28.59 -16.31
N GLY A 437 20.49 -27.56 -17.10
CA GLY A 437 19.83 -27.25 -18.38
C GLY A 437 18.39 -26.76 -18.25
N ILE A 438 17.94 -26.37 -17.06
CA ILE A 438 16.58 -25.85 -16.80
C ILE A 438 16.45 -24.41 -17.31
N GLU A 439 17.45 -23.57 -17.05
CA GLU A 439 17.53 -22.20 -17.56
C GLU A 439 18.99 -21.87 -17.84
N SER A 440 19.33 -21.54 -19.09
CA SER A 440 20.71 -21.18 -19.43
C SER A 440 21.01 -19.73 -19.07
N PHE A 441 22.03 -19.50 -18.25
CA PHE A 441 22.46 -18.14 -17.91
C PHE A 441 23.25 -17.51 -19.08
N GLU A 442 22.56 -16.68 -19.85
CA GLU A 442 23.15 -15.81 -20.88
C GLU A 442 22.61 -14.38 -20.71
N LEU A 443 23.50 -13.39 -20.82
CA LEU A 443 23.11 -11.98 -20.80
C LEU A 443 22.42 -11.62 -22.12
N PRO A 444 21.33 -10.83 -22.10
CA PRO A 444 20.69 -10.39 -23.34
C PRO A 444 21.62 -9.46 -24.12
N THR A 445 21.47 -9.46 -25.45
CA THR A 445 22.27 -8.63 -26.36
C THR A 445 21.38 -7.73 -27.22
N GLY A 446 21.92 -6.60 -27.68
CA GLY A 446 21.24 -5.73 -28.65
C GLY A 446 19.95 -5.11 -28.09
N HIS A 447 18.84 -5.24 -28.82
CA HIS A 447 17.56 -4.64 -28.46
C HIS A 447 16.97 -5.22 -27.17
N THR A 448 17.05 -6.55 -26.98
CA THR A 448 16.57 -7.25 -25.78
C THR A 448 17.23 -6.72 -24.50
N ALA A 449 18.52 -6.36 -24.57
CA ALA A 449 19.24 -5.79 -23.43
C ALA A 449 18.67 -4.43 -23.00
N TRP A 450 18.28 -3.58 -23.96
CA TRP A 450 17.66 -2.28 -23.67
C TRP A 450 16.24 -2.43 -23.13
N MET A 451 15.42 -3.32 -23.70
CA MET A 451 14.06 -3.56 -23.21
C MET A 451 14.07 -4.14 -21.79
N LEU A 452 14.98 -5.09 -21.50
CA LEU A 452 15.17 -5.60 -20.15
C LEU A 452 15.68 -4.52 -19.20
N PHE A 453 16.63 -3.66 -19.62
CA PHE A 453 17.13 -2.57 -18.79
C PHE A 453 16.02 -1.59 -18.37
N PHE A 454 15.14 -1.20 -19.30
CA PHE A 454 13.98 -0.37 -18.97
C PHE A 454 12.97 -1.10 -18.06
N SER A 455 12.72 -2.40 -18.30
CA SER A 455 11.90 -3.23 -17.38
C SER A 455 12.49 -3.29 -15.97
N VAL A 456 13.81 -3.47 -15.83
CA VAL A 456 14.53 -3.51 -14.54
C VAL A 456 14.44 -2.18 -13.79
N ILE A 457 14.52 -1.04 -14.49
CA ILE A 457 14.31 0.30 -13.90
C ILE A 457 12.85 0.49 -13.48
N ALA A 458 11.90 0.11 -14.34
CA ALA A 458 10.48 0.18 -14.04
C ALA A 458 10.13 -0.69 -12.82
N ASN A 459 10.68 -1.90 -12.72
CA ASN A 459 10.50 -2.78 -11.56
C ASN A 459 11.04 -2.18 -10.27
N ALA A 460 12.26 -1.61 -10.29
CA ALA A 460 12.80 -0.93 -9.11
C ALA A 460 11.93 0.27 -8.71
N THR A 461 11.49 1.06 -9.68
CA THR A 461 10.63 2.24 -9.45
C THR A 461 9.28 1.85 -8.86
N PHE A 462 8.65 0.80 -9.39
CA PHE A 462 7.43 0.20 -8.86
C PHE A 462 7.63 -0.25 -7.42
N ALA A 463 8.62 -1.12 -7.18
CA ALA A 463 8.86 -1.73 -5.88
C ALA A 463 9.18 -0.71 -4.78
N GLY A 464 10.07 0.27 -5.06
CA GLY A 464 10.36 1.35 -4.12
C GLY A 464 9.11 2.17 -3.79
N SER A 465 8.32 2.52 -4.80
CA SER A 465 7.06 3.24 -4.61
C SER A 465 6.04 2.44 -3.80
N PHE A 466 5.92 1.14 -4.05
CA PHE A 466 4.99 0.24 -3.37
C PHE A 466 5.39 -0.02 -1.90
N LEU A 467 6.68 -0.20 -1.62
CA LEU A 467 7.22 -0.28 -0.26
C LEU A 467 6.95 1.01 0.54
N VAL A 468 7.05 2.17 -0.10
CA VAL A 468 6.71 3.47 0.50
C VAL A 468 5.21 3.58 0.77
N LEU A 469 4.35 3.20 -0.19
CA LEU A 469 2.90 3.17 -0.02
C LEU A 469 2.50 2.33 1.20
N ILE A 470 2.96 1.07 1.28
CA ILE A 470 2.61 0.18 2.41
C ILE A 470 3.16 0.74 3.74
N SER A 471 4.35 1.35 3.74
CA SER A 471 4.89 1.99 4.95
C SER A 471 4.01 3.14 5.43
N LEU A 472 3.53 3.99 4.54
CA LEU A 472 2.73 5.17 4.88
C LEU A 472 1.26 4.83 5.16
N THR A 473 0.65 3.92 4.40
CA THR A 473 -0.79 3.58 4.49
C THR A 473 -0.98 2.21 5.15
N SER A 474 -2.04 1.47 4.83
CA SER A 474 -2.14 0.04 5.11
C SER A 474 -1.76 -0.79 3.88
N PRO A 475 -1.42 -2.10 4.02
CA PRO A 475 -1.28 -3.02 2.89
C PRO A 475 -2.52 -2.99 2.01
N VAL A 476 -3.69 -3.15 2.63
CA VAL A 476 -4.98 -3.13 1.94
C VAL A 476 -5.15 -1.85 1.12
N LEU A 477 -4.87 -0.66 1.66
CA LEU A 477 -5.02 0.59 0.90
C LEU A 477 -4.03 0.69 -0.27
N SER A 478 -2.77 0.30 -0.07
CA SER A 478 -1.74 0.31 -1.11
C SER A 478 -2.11 -0.61 -2.28
N SER A 479 -2.54 -1.82 -1.95
CA SER A 479 -2.82 -2.88 -2.93
C SER A 479 -4.20 -2.72 -3.57
N VAL A 480 -5.16 -2.11 -2.85
CA VAL A 480 -6.41 -1.59 -3.43
C VAL A 480 -6.10 -0.54 -4.48
N ALA A 481 -5.22 0.42 -4.17
CA ALA A 481 -4.86 1.47 -5.12
C ALA A 481 -4.13 0.93 -6.37
N SER A 482 -3.38 -0.18 -6.25
CA SER A 482 -2.82 -0.88 -7.41
C SER A 482 -3.84 -1.70 -8.21
N LEU A 483 -5.06 -1.97 -7.74
CA LEU A 483 -6.12 -2.60 -8.55
C LEU A 483 -6.46 -1.77 -9.82
N LEU A 484 -6.18 -0.46 -9.81
CA LEU A 484 -6.30 0.39 -11.00
C LEU A 484 -5.37 -0.06 -12.15
N THR A 485 -4.28 -0.78 -11.85
CA THR A 485 -3.39 -1.36 -12.89
C THR A 485 -4.11 -2.37 -13.77
N ILE A 486 -5.14 -3.07 -13.30
CA ILE A 486 -5.90 -4.04 -14.11
C ILE A 486 -6.47 -3.35 -15.35
N PHE A 487 -7.04 -2.15 -15.19
CA PHE A 487 -7.62 -1.38 -16.28
C PHE A 487 -6.55 -0.71 -17.15
N ILE A 488 -5.46 -0.23 -16.55
CA ILE A 488 -4.39 0.44 -17.31
C ILE A 488 -3.61 -0.59 -18.15
N VAL A 489 -3.29 -1.77 -17.61
CA VAL A 489 -2.67 -2.87 -18.36
C VAL A 489 -3.63 -3.36 -19.44
N ALA A 490 -4.89 -3.69 -19.13
CA ALA A 490 -5.82 -4.17 -20.17
C ALA A 490 -6.07 -3.15 -21.30
N LEU A 491 -6.05 -1.85 -21.00
CA LEU A 491 -6.09 -0.79 -22.01
C LEU A 491 -4.77 -0.70 -22.79
N THR A 492 -3.63 -0.89 -22.16
CA THR A 492 -2.31 -0.84 -22.81
C THR A 492 -2.09 -2.06 -23.71
N ASP A 493 -2.42 -3.25 -23.24
CA ASP A 493 -2.45 -4.52 -23.98
C ASP A 493 -3.33 -4.39 -25.25
N TRP A 494 -4.55 -3.85 -25.13
CA TRP A 494 -5.40 -3.54 -26.29
C TRP A 494 -4.75 -2.52 -27.25
N LEU A 495 -4.17 -1.43 -26.73
CA LEU A 495 -3.52 -0.41 -27.56
C LEU A 495 -2.25 -0.91 -28.27
N LEU A 496 -1.56 -1.91 -27.71
CA LEU A 496 -0.34 -2.52 -28.28
C LEU A 496 -0.65 -3.65 -29.27
N THR A 497 -1.60 -4.53 -28.94
CA THR A 497 -1.98 -5.68 -29.78
C THR A 497 -2.98 -5.32 -30.88
N GLY A 498 -3.81 -4.30 -30.65
CA GLY A 498 -4.95 -3.94 -31.50
C GLY A 498 -6.20 -4.81 -31.29
N GLU A 499 -6.14 -5.86 -30.47
CA GLU A 499 -7.27 -6.76 -30.23
C GLU A 499 -8.14 -6.25 -29.06
N PRO A 500 -9.44 -5.97 -29.26
CA PRO A 500 -10.29 -5.44 -28.20
C PRO A 500 -10.56 -6.51 -27.12
N PRO A 501 -10.63 -6.11 -25.84
CA PRO A 501 -10.94 -7.04 -24.75
C PRO A 501 -12.32 -7.67 -24.97
N SER A 502 -12.43 -8.96 -24.69
CA SER A 502 -13.67 -9.72 -24.88
C SER A 502 -14.81 -9.18 -24.01
N ALA A 503 -16.06 -9.48 -24.39
CA ALA A 503 -17.23 -9.09 -23.60
C ALA A 503 -17.17 -9.65 -22.17
N ALA A 504 -16.60 -10.85 -22.00
CA ALA A 504 -16.32 -11.42 -20.69
C ALA A 504 -15.25 -10.64 -19.91
N ALA A 505 -14.14 -10.28 -20.55
CA ALA A 505 -13.10 -9.45 -19.91
C ALA A 505 -13.64 -8.09 -19.48
N MET A 506 -14.48 -7.43 -20.30
CA MET A 506 -15.16 -6.19 -19.92
C MET A 506 -16.11 -6.39 -18.73
N MET A 507 -16.93 -7.44 -18.73
CA MET A 507 -17.86 -7.75 -17.64
C MET A 507 -17.12 -8.04 -16.32
N GLY A 508 -16.09 -8.88 -16.35
CA GLY A 508 -15.24 -9.17 -15.20
C GLY A 508 -14.51 -7.93 -14.70
N GLY A 509 -14.02 -7.08 -15.62
CA GLY A 509 -13.47 -5.76 -15.30
C GLY A 509 -14.46 -4.87 -14.54
N VAL A 510 -15.72 -4.78 -14.98
CA VAL A 510 -16.77 -4.02 -14.27
C VAL A 510 -17.07 -4.61 -12.88
N MET A 511 -17.08 -5.95 -12.73
CA MET A 511 -17.21 -6.58 -11.40
C MET A 511 -16.06 -6.20 -10.47
N ILE A 512 -14.83 -6.18 -10.99
CA ILE A 512 -13.63 -5.75 -10.26
C ILE A 512 -13.72 -4.26 -9.90
N MET A 513 -14.22 -3.39 -10.80
CA MET A 513 -14.46 -1.96 -10.49
C MET A 513 -15.43 -1.79 -9.32
N ILE A 514 -16.54 -2.54 -9.31
CA ILE A 514 -17.55 -2.46 -8.25
C ILE A 514 -16.97 -2.94 -6.92
N ALA A 515 -16.26 -4.07 -6.91
CA ALA A 515 -15.58 -4.59 -5.73
C ALA A 515 -14.50 -3.63 -5.21
N PHE A 516 -13.70 -3.04 -6.09
CA PHE A 516 -12.72 -1.99 -5.76
C PHE A 516 -13.41 -0.76 -5.16
N GLY A 517 -14.54 -0.30 -5.71
CA GLY A 517 -15.30 0.82 -5.19
C GLY A 517 -15.84 0.56 -3.78
N MET A 518 -16.39 -0.64 -3.55
CA MET A 518 -16.85 -1.08 -2.22
C MET A 518 -15.70 -1.14 -1.21
N LEU A 519 -14.57 -1.75 -1.58
CA LEU A 519 -13.41 -1.92 -0.70
C LEU A 519 -12.72 -0.58 -0.40
N SER A 520 -12.62 0.31 -1.40
CA SER A 520 -12.10 1.68 -1.23
C SER A 520 -12.99 2.51 -0.32
N TRP A 521 -14.31 2.45 -0.49
CA TRP A 521 -15.27 3.14 0.36
C TRP A 521 -15.22 2.64 1.81
N SER A 522 -15.20 1.31 1.99
CA SER A 522 -15.05 0.68 3.32
C SER A 522 -13.76 1.14 4.01
N THR A 523 -12.63 1.12 3.30
CA THR A 523 -11.32 1.53 3.83
C THR A 523 -11.28 3.02 4.16
N TRP A 524 -11.82 3.88 3.29
CA TRP A 524 -11.90 5.32 3.56
C TRP A 524 -12.80 5.65 4.75
N ARG A 525 -13.92 4.96 4.88
CA ARG A 525 -14.83 5.09 6.03
C ARG A 525 -14.14 4.65 7.33
N GLU A 526 -13.46 3.51 7.31
CA GLU A 526 -12.67 3.02 8.45
C GLU A 526 -11.59 4.01 8.87
N MET A 527 -10.85 4.60 7.92
CA MET A 527 -9.85 5.63 8.23
C MET A 527 -10.48 6.86 8.88
N LYS A 528 -11.66 7.29 8.44
CA LYS A 528 -12.42 8.36 9.10
C LYS A 528 -12.90 7.99 10.51
N GLU A 529 -13.32 6.74 10.72
CA GLU A 529 -13.68 6.22 12.04
C GLU A 529 -12.46 6.28 12.99
N HIS A 530 -11.27 5.83 12.53
CA HIS A 530 -10.03 5.91 13.31
C HIS A 530 -9.54 7.36 13.56
N GLU A 531 -9.60 8.24 12.54
CA GLU A 531 -9.25 9.66 12.69
C GLU A 531 -10.19 10.36 13.69
N ALA A 532 -11.48 10.03 13.69
CA ALA A 532 -12.45 10.56 14.66
C ALA A 532 -12.16 10.06 16.09
N THR A 533 -11.92 8.75 16.30
CA THR A 533 -11.56 8.22 17.63
C THR A 533 -10.28 8.87 18.17
N LYS A 534 -9.26 9.04 17.32
CA LYS A 534 -7.98 9.65 17.73
C LYS A 534 -8.13 11.15 18.05
N ALA A 535 -9.03 11.86 17.37
CA ALA A 535 -9.32 13.26 17.71
C ALA A 535 -9.96 13.40 19.10
N VAL A 536 -10.85 12.46 19.49
CA VAL A 536 -11.49 12.46 20.82
C VAL A 536 -10.47 12.18 21.94
N ASP A 537 -9.60 11.19 21.75
CA ASP A 537 -8.54 10.81 22.70
C ASP A 537 -7.55 11.96 22.98
N LEU A 538 -7.22 12.75 21.94
CA LEU A 538 -6.41 13.96 22.06
C LEU A 538 -7.12 15.14 22.75
N THR A 539 -8.45 15.22 22.69
CA THR A 539 -9.21 16.25 23.41
C THR A 539 -9.42 15.91 24.88
N ASP A 540 -9.62 14.62 25.21
CA ASP A 540 -9.86 14.16 26.59
C ASP A 540 -8.57 14.27 27.44
N SER A 541 -7.44 13.88 26.86
CA SER A 541 -6.11 14.02 27.48
C SER A 541 -5.61 15.47 27.62
N GLY A 542 -6.37 16.45 27.14
CA GLY A 542 -6.11 17.88 27.31
C GLY A 542 -6.90 18.58 28.43
N ASP A 543 -7.94 17.95 28.99
CA ASP A 543 -8.85 18.57 29.98
C ASP A 543 -8.47 18.23 31.44
N ASP A 544 -7.72 17.14 31.66
CA ASP A 544 -7.32 16.68 32.99
C ASP A 544 -6.14 17.46 33.62
N SER A 545 -5.55 18.45 32.94
CA SER A 545 -4.40 19.22 33.47
C SER A 545 -4.76 20.35 34.43
N ASP A 546 -6.04 20.75 34.51
CA ASP A 546 -6.48 21.96 35.24
C ASP A 546 -7.19 21.67 36.58
N ARG A 547 -7.15 20.42 37.08
CA ARG A 547 -7.66 20.07 38.43
C ARG A 547 -6.60 20.30 39.52
N ASP A 548 -6.59 21.49 40.10
CA ASP A 548 -5.79 21.82 41.30
C ASP A 548 -6.24 20.97 42.51
N PRO A 549 -5.37 20.12 43.11
CA PRO A 549 -5.76 19.22 44.20
C PRO A 549 -5.73 19.93 45.56
N ARG A 550 -6.45 21.06 45.69
CA ARG A 550 -6.42 21.95 46.86
C ARG A 550 -7.77 22.52 47.30
N GLU A 551 -8.75 21.66 47.49
CA GLU A 551 -9.86 21.94 48.41
C GLU A 551 -10.15 20.69 49.28
N ASP A 552 -9.58 20.70 50.50
CA ASP A 552 -10.01 19.96 51.70
C ASP A 552 -9.33 20.61 52.94
#